data_AF-A0A7K4LJ77-F1
#
_entry.id   AF-A0A7K4LJ77-F1
#
_cell.length_a   1.000
_cell.length_b   1.000
_cell.length_c   1.000
_cell.angle_alpha   90.00
_cell.angle_beta   90.00
_cell.angle_gamma   90.00
#
_symmetry.space_group_name_H-M   'P 1'
#
loop_
_entity.id
_entity.type
_entity.pdbx_description
1 polymer ?
#
loop_
_entity_poly.entity_id
_entity_poly.type
_entity_poly.pdbx_seq_one_letter_code
_entity_poly.pdbx_strand_id
1 'polypeptide(L)'
;EFSFLSRSDAQNRQLIIDQHNEIRRSVVPTASNMLRMVWSEKAAASARRWANKCQMKASPPEERLVNGVPCGENILMSSYPSTWPEAIKVWYSQMANFKYGIGPVRRNANFHSYTQLIWYNSYEVGCAVAYCPKSRFNFFYVCHYSPAGNDPLQITTPYKKGPRCSDCPGHCDRGLCTNPCRHQDVYTNCANLRILFGCEFPMVKTKCPATCRCTTEIR
;
A
#
# COMPACT_ATOMS: atom_id res chain seq x y z
N GLU A 1 5.40 19.92 -25.92
CA GLU A 1 5.33 20.25 -24.48
C GLU A 1 4.07 19.62 -23.89
N PHE A 2 4.19 18.81 -22.83
CA PHE A 2 3.05 18.09 -22.23
C PHE A 2 2.35 18.95 -21.18
N SER A 3 1.54 19.92 -21.63
CA SER A 3 0.83 20.86 -20.74
C SER A 3 -0.25 20.22 -19.85
N PHE A 4 -0.63 18.96 -20.06
CA PHE A 4 -1.66 18.27 -19.27
C PHE A 4 -1.14 17.55 -18.01
N LEU A 5 0.17 17.57 -17.77
CA LEU A 5 0.73 17.47 -16.41
C LEU A 5 0.64 18.82 -15.66
N SER A 6 -0.23 19.75 -16.11
CA SER A 6 -0.37 21.14 -15.60
C SER A 6 -0.58 21.26 -14.09
N ARG A 7 -0.90 20.17 -13.39
CA ARG A 7 -0.93 20.15 -11.94
C ARG A 7 0.49 20.11 -11.41
N SER A 8 0.79 20.99 -10.44
CA SER A 8 2.06 20.90 -9.73
C SER A 8 2.21 19.53 -9.08
N ASP A 9 3.45 19.11 -8.83
CA ASP A 9 3.74 17.89 -8.09
C ASP A 9 2.93 17.84 -6.78
N ALA A 10 2.79 18.97 -6.07
CA ALA A 10 2.01 19.06 -4.84
C ALA A 10 0.52 18.72 -5.03
N GLN A 11 -0.12 19.22 -6.09
CA GLN A 11 -1.52 18.92 -6.39
C GLN A 11 -1.71 17.44 -6.72
N ASN A 12 -0.80 16.85 -7.50
CA ASN A 12 -0.85 15.42 -7.82
C ASN A 12 -0.69 14.56 -6.57
N ARG A 13 0.24 14.90 -5.68
CA ARG A 13 0.44 14.20 -4.39
C ARG A 13 -0.85 14.18 -3.56
N GLN A 14 -1.49 15.34 -3.42
CA GLN A 14 -2.72 15.47 -2.63
C GLN A 14 -3.85 14.62 -3.22
N LEU A 15 -4.06 14.67 -4.54
CA LEU A 15 -5.07 13.87 -5.22
C LEU A 15 -4.86 12.37 -5.06
N ILE A 16 -3.61 11.91 -5.17
CA ILE A 16 -3.27 10.51 -4.95
C ILE A 16 -3.71 10.10 -3.54
N ILE A 17 -3.29 10.83 -2.52
CA ILE A 17 -3.56 10.50 -1.12
C ILE A 17 -5.07 10.55 -0.82
N ASP A 18 -5.76 11.58 -1.30
CA ASP A 18 -7.19 11.75 -1.04
C ASP A 18 -8.00 10.61 -1.65
N GLN A 19 -7.69 10.23 -2.90
CA GLN A 19 -8.39 9.13 -3.56
C GLN A 19 -8.09 7.77 -2.91
N HIS A 20 -6.85 7.52 -2.49
CA HIS A 20 -6.52 6.32 -1.73
C HIS A 20 -7.30 6.26 -0.42
N ASN A 21 -7.31 7.36 0.34
CA ASN A 21 -8.01 7.43 1.61
C ASN A 21 -9.53 7.31 1.44
N GLU A 22 -10.10 7.85 0.38
CA GLU A 22 -11.53 7.72 0.09
C GLU A 22 -11.91 6.27 -0.24
N ILE A 23 -11.11 5.59 -1.06
CA ILE A 23 -11.26 4.16 -1.33
C ILE A 23 -11.20 3.36 -0.02
N ARG A 24 -10.22 3.66 0.85
CA ARG A 24 -10.01 2.98 2.13
C ARG A 24 -11.16 3.19 3.12
N ARG A 25 -11.81 4.35 3.15
CA ARG A 25 -13.01 4.62 3.97
C ARG A 25 -14.24 3.85 3.50
N SER A 26 -14.30 3.59 2.20
CA SER A 26 -15.46 3.06 1.49
C SER A 26 -15.48 1.54 1.36
N VAL A 27 -14.52 0.83 1.96
CA VAL A 27 -14.45 -0.63 1.87
C VAL A 27 -15.68 -1.31 2.48
N VAL A 28 -16.10 -2.39 1.83
CA VAL A 28 -17.16 -3.29 2.30
C VAL A 28 -16.59 -4.72 2.30
N PRO A 29 -16.67 -5.46 3.43
CA PRO A 29 -17.14 -5.01 4.75
C PRO A 29 -16.27 -3.90 5.35
N THR A 30 -16.76 -3.20 6.38
CA THR A 30 -16.00 -2.12 7.03
C THR A 30 -14.74 -2.67 7.73
N ALA A 31 -13.71 -1.84 7.82
CA ALA A 31 -12.44 -2.18 8.43
C ALA A 31 -12.26 -1.52 9.80
N SER A 32 -11.82 -2.27 10.80
CA SER A 32 -11.54 -1.76 12.15
C SER A 32 -10.16 -1.12 12.30
N ASN A 33 -9.20 -1.52 11.46
CA ASN A 33 -7.78 -1.20 11.59
C ASN A 33 -7.18 -0.50 10.35
N MET A 34 -8.00 0.04 9.45
CA MET A 34 -7.52 0.65 8.21
C MET A 34 -6.73 1.94 8.49
N LEU A 35 -5.41 1.95 8.27
CA LEU A 35 -4.62 3.16 8.48
C LEU A 35 -4.89 4.22 7.41
N ARG A 36 -4.81 5.49 7.80
CA ARG A 36 -4.79 6.63 6.90
C ARG A 36 -3.46 6.65 6.16
N MET A 37 -3.54 6.78 4.83
CA MET A 37 -2.39 6.87 3.96
C MET A 37 -1.86 8.31 3.91
N VAL A 38 -0.53 8.45 3.86
CA VAL A 38 0.20 9.73 3.73
C VAL A 38 1.22 9.67 2.60
N TRP A 39 1.67 10.82 2.11
CA TRP A 39 2.75 10.87 1.12
C TRP A 39 4.08 10.45 1.75
N SER A 40 4.90 9.72 1.01
CA SER A 40 6.30 9.47 1.34
C SER A 40 7.19 9.85 0.17
N GLU A 41 8.02 10.86 0.38
CA GLU A 41 9.01 11.30 -0.62
C GLU A 41 10.03 10.20 -0.93
N LYS A 42 10.35 9.35 0.06
CA LYS A 42 11.25 8.21 -0.14
C LYS A 42 10.63 7.15 -1.05
N ALA A 43 9.34 6.84 -0.85
CA ALA A 43 8.60 5.95 -1.74
C ALA A 43 8.46 6.55 -3.14
N ALA A 44 8.23 7.86 -3.25
CA ALA A 44 8.11 8.55 -4.54
C ALA A 44 9.44 8.56 -5.32
N ALA A 45 10.55 8.79 -4.63
CA ALA A 45 11.89 8.68 -5.21
C ALA A 45 12.19 7.25 -5.68
N SER A 46 11.77 6.25 -4.90
CA SER A 46 11.86 4.83 -5.27
C SER A 46 11.05 4.52 -6.54
N ALA A 47 9.77 4.88 -6.57
CA ALA A 47 8.90 4.72 -7.73
C ALA A 47 9.46 5.43 -8.97
N ARG A 48 10.02 6.64 -8.81
CA ARG A 48 10.63 7.42 -9.91
C ARG A 48 11.85 6.72 -10.49
N ARG A 49 12.73 6.16 -9.65
CA ARG A 49 13.89 5.38 -10.12
C ARG A 49 13.44 4.21 -10.99
N TRP A 50 12.40 3.48 -10.57
CA TRP A 50 11.89 2.35 -11.36
C TRP A 50 11.18 2.81 -12.65
N ALA A 51 10.28 3.79 -12.56
CA ALA A 51 9.53 4.30 -13.70
C ALA A 51 10.47 4.76 -14.84
N ASN A 52 11.55 5.47 -14.50
CA ASN A 52 12.53 5.97 -15.46
C ASN A 52 13.33 4.87 -16.18
N LYS A 53 13.34 3.63 -15.68
CA LYS A 53 13.95 2.49 -16.41
C LYS A 53 13.08 2.03 -17.58
N CYS A 54 11.81 2.45 -17.67
CA CYS A 54 10.90 2.16 -18.77
C CYS A 54 10.73 0.66 -19.10
N GLN A 55 10.88 -0.22 -18.11
CA GLN A 55 10.85 -1.68 -18.30
C GLN A 55 9.44 -2.27 -18.46
N MET A 56 8.37 -1.49 -18.19
CA MET A 56 6.98 -1.91 -18.37
C MET A 56 6.62 -3.20 -17.62
N LYS A 57 7.17 -3.39 -16.43
CA LYS A 57 6.92 -4.53 -15.55
C LYS A 57 7.09 -4.14 -14.09
N ALA A 58 6.69 -5.02 -13.18
CA ALA A 58 6.88 -4.78 -11.76
C ALA A 58 8.37 -4.74 -11.39
N SER A 59 8.72 -3.89 -10.44
CA SER A 59 10.07 -3.80 -9.89
C SER A 59 10.43 -5.04 -9.07
N PRO A 60 11.69 -5.49 -9.12
CA PRO A 60 12.12 -6.56 -8.24
C PRO A 60 12.13 -6.04 -6.77
N PRO A 61 11.84 -6.90 -5.77
CA PRO A 61 11.70 -6.47 -4.37
C PRO A 61 12.87 -5.63 -3.81
N GLU A 62 14.10 -5.97 -4.20
CA GLU A 62 15.33 -5.27 -3.82
C GLU A 62 15.40 -3.82 -4.32
N GLU A 63 14.65 -3.47 -5.37
CA GLU A 63 14.57 -2.11 -5.91
C GLU A 63 13.45 -1.27 -5.29
N ARG A 64 12.62 -1.85 -4.42
CA ARG A 64 11.50 -1.17 -3.76
C ARG A 64 11.59 -1.25 -2.23
N LEU A 65 12.68 -0.68 -1.71
CA LEU A 65 12.94 -0.55 -0.27
C LEU A 65 12.90 0.92 0.16
N VAL A 66 12.20 1.20 1.26
CA VAL A 66 12.18 2.52 1.92
C VAL A 66 12.65 2.34 3.35
N ASN A 67 13.82 2.87 3.71
CA ASN A 67 14.45 2.67 5.03
C ASN A 67 14.62 1.19 5.42
N GLY A 68 14.93 0.32 4.45
CA GLY A 68 15.02 -1.12 4.67
C GLY A 68 13.68 -1.86 4.75
N VAL A 69 12.56 -1.15 4.62
CA VAL A 69 11.21 -1.73 4.59
C VAL A 69 10.82 -2.08 3.15
N PRO A 70 10.43 -3.34 2.87
CA PRO A 70 9.83 -3.71 1.59
C PRO A 70 8.56 -2.91 1.30
N CYS A 71 8.46 -2.40 0.08
CA CYS A 71 7.28 -1.69 -0.39
C CYS A 71 6.45 -2.56 -1.34
N GLY A 72 5.14 -2.37 -1.31
CA GLY A 72 4.19 -2.85 -2.32
C GLY A 72 4.33 -2.03 -3.60
N GLU A 73 3.74 -2.49 -4.69
CA GLU A 73 3.77 -1.76 -5.95
C GLU A 73 2.47 -1.94 -6.73
N ASN A 74 1.98 -0.83 -7.29
CA ASN A 74 1.02 -0.83 -8.38
C ASN A 74 1.64 -0.13 -9.58
N ILE A 75 1.42 -0.71 -10.77
CA ILE A 75 1.87 -0.14 -12.03
C ILE A 75 0.71 0.02 -13.02
N LEU A 76 0.84 0.99 -13.92
CA LEU A 76 -0.02 1.14 -15.08
C LEU A 76 0.84 1.49 -16.30
N MET A 77 0.58 0.83 -17.42
CA MET A 77 1.18 1.11 -18.71
C MET A 77 0.10 1.71 -19.60
N SER A 78 0.36 2.86 -20.21
CA SER A 78 -0.61 3.55 -21.06
C SER A 78 0.04 4.14 -22.31
N SER A 79 -0.65 4.07 -23.45
CA SER A 79 -0.21 4.71 -24.70
C SER A 79 -0.43 6.23 -24.70
N TYR A 80 -1.34 6.71 -23.86
CA TYR A 80 -1.74 8.11 -23.72
C TYR A 80 -1.53 8.58 -22.28
N PRO A 81 -1.30 9.88 -22.06
CA PRO A 81 -1.20 10.40 -20.71
C PRO A 81 -2.54 10.21 -19.98
N SER A 82 -2.47 9.60 -18.81
CA SER A 82 -3.57 9.49 -17.84
C SER A 82 -3.30 10.37 -16.64
N THR A 83 -4.35 10.94 -16.08
CA THR A 83 -4.30 11.60 -14.77
C THR A 83 -4.15 10.55 -13.66
N TRP A 84 -3.63 10.95 -12.50
CA TRP A 84 -3.55 10.05 -11.34
C TRP A 84 -4.91 9.46 -10.94
N PRO A 85 -6.02 10.23 -10.97
CA PRO A 85 -7.32 9.64 -10.69
C PRO A 85 -7.78 8.54 -11.63
N GLU A 86 -7.46 8.67 -12.92
CA GLU A 86 -7.74 7.62 -13.91
C GLU A 86 -6.86 6.39 -13.65
N ALA A 87 -5.57 6.59 -13.35
CA ALA A 87 -4.67 5.49 -13.04
C ALA A 87 -5.12 4.69 -11.80
N ILE A 88 -5.49 5.39 -10.72
CA ILE A 88 -6.01 4.77 -9.50
C ILE A 88 -7.35 4.08 -9.76
N LYS A 89 -8.22 4.65 -10.61
CA LYS A 89 -9.49 4.03 -11.01
C LYS A 89 -9.28 2.69 -11.72
N VAL A 90 -8.24 2.56 -12.55
CA VAL A 90 -7.88 1.26 -13.17
C VAL A 90 -7.52 0.22 -12.11
N TRP A 91 -6.69 0.57 -11.13
CA TRP A 91 -6.35 -0.35 -10.03
C TRP A 91 -7.57 -0.70 -9.17
N TYR A 92 -8.40 0.29 -8.86
CA TYR A 92 -9.64 0.11 -8.10
C TYR A 92 -10.66 -0.76 -8.82
N SER A 93 -10.76 -0.69 -10.15
CA SER A 93 -11.72 -1.49 -10.94
C SER A 93 -11.57 -2.99 -10.74
N GLN A 94 -10.39 -3.46 -10.30
CA GLN A 94 -10.16 -4.86 -9.95
C GLN A 94 -10.95 -5.32 -8.71
N MET A 95 -11.63 -4.42 -8.00
CA MET A 95 -12.58 -4.77 -6.94
C MET A 95 -13.66 -5.75 -7.41
N ALA A 96 -14.07 -5.67 -8.67
CA ALA A 96 -15.05 -6.58 -9.26
C ALA A 96 -14.54 -8.03 -9.33
N ASN A 97 -13.22 -8.23 -9.20
CA ASN A 97 -12.56 -9.54 -9.20
C ASN A 97 -12.33 -10.09 -7.79
N PHE A 98 -12.70 -9.38 -6.72
CA PHE A 98 -12.37 -9.72 -5.34
C PHE A 98 -13.61 -9.91 -4.46
N LYS A 99 -13.57 -10.93 -3.60
CA LYS A 99 -14.53 -11.13 -2.51
C LYS A 99 -13.78 -11.32 -1.20
N TYR A 100 -14.06 -10.44 -0.23
CA TYR A 100 -13.43 -10.49 1.09
C TYR A 100 -13.61 -11.87 1.76
N GLY A 101 -12.53 -12.40 2.33
CA GLY A 101 -12.46 -13.71 2.97
C GLY A 101 -12.38 -14.89 2.00
N ILE A 102 -12.59 -14.68 0.70
CA ILE A 102 -12.54 -15.74 -0.33
C ILE A 102 -11.40 -15.51 -1.32
N GLY A 103 -11.14 -14.26 -1.71
CA GLY A 103 -10.16 -13.91 -2.72
C GLY A 103 -10.80 -13.75 -4.10
N PRO A 104 -10.27 -14.38 -5.16
CA PRO A 104 -10.73 -14.14 -6.53
C PRO A 104 -12.16 -14.66 -6.76
N VAL A 105 -13.02 -13.85 -7.41
CA VAL A 105 -14.41 -14.25 -7.74
C VAL A 105 -14.50 -15.34 -8.81
N ARG A 106 -13.45 -15.51 -9.60
CA ARG A 106 -13.30 -16.55 -10.63
C ARG A 106 -11.83 -16.92 -10.78
N ARG A 107 -11.56 -18.10 -11.35
CA ARG A 107 -10.19 -18.56 -11.57
C ARG A 107 -9.39 -17.52 -12.36
N ASN A 108 -8.16 -17.26 -11.91
CA ASN A 108 -7.20 -16.33 -12.52
C ASN A 108 -7.66 -14.86 -12.57
N ALA A 109 -8.69 -14.45 -11.82
CA ALA A 109 -9.08 -13.04 -11.74
C ALA A 109 -7.98 -12.23 -11.03
N ASN A 110 -7.51 -11.15 -11.65
CA ASN A 110 -6.51 -10.27 -11.04
C ASN A 110 -7.19 -9.25 -10.12
N PHE A 111 -6.81 -9.26 -8.84
CA PHE A 111 -7.29 -8.34 -7.81
C PHE A 111 -6.17 -7.68 -6.99
N HIS A 112 -4.91 -7.97 -7.31
CA HIS A 112 -3.75 -7.60 -6.49
C HIS A 112 -3.60 -6.08 -6.33
N SER A 113 -3.96 -5.30 -7.37
CA SER A 113 -3.87 -3.85 -7.29
C SER A 113 -4.94 -3.27 -6.39
N TYR A 114 -6.15 -3.84 -6.41
CA TYR A 114 -7.22 -3.45 -5.50
C TYR A 114 -6.88 -3.77 -4.04
N THR A 115 -6.39 -4.99 -3.75
CA THR A 115 -6.01 -5.35 -2.37
C THR A 115 -4.87 -4.50 -1.83
N GLN A 116 -3.94 -4.05 -2.68
CA GLN A 116 -2.89 -3.10 -2.27
C GLN A 116 -3.45 -1.72 -1.91
N LEU A 117 -4.44 -1.21 -2.66
CA LEU A 117 -5.08 0.09 -2.33
C LEU A 117 -5.72 0.07 -0.93
N ILE A 118 -6.30 -1.07 -0.56
CA ILE A 118 -7.04 -1.26 0.70
C ILE A 118 -6.25 -2.03 1.76
N TRP A 119 -4.93 -2.16 1.60
CA TRP A 119 -4.13 -2.92 2.56
C TRP A 119 -3.98 -2.15 3.88
N TYR A 120 -4.42 -2.73 4.99
CA TYR A 120 -4.67 -1.98 6.22
C TYR A 120 -3.44 -1.24 6.76
N ASN A 121 -2.26 -1.84 6.68
CA ASN A 121 -1.03 -1.25 7.21
C ASN A 121 -0.14 -0.57 6.17
N SER A 122 -0.47 -0.59 4.88
CA SER A 122 0.21 0.25 3.89
C SER A 122 -0.23 1.70 4.06
N TYR A 123 0.46 2.45 4.92
CA TYR A 123 0.08 3.81 5.32
C TYR A 123 0.93 4.90 4.67
N GLU A 124 1.98 4.56 3.93
CA GLU A 124 2.72 5.50 3.10
C GLU A 124 2.59 5.14 1.63
N VAL A 125 2.45 6.16 0.77
CA VAL A 125 2.49 5.99 -0.68
C VAL A 125 3.37 7.05 -1.32
N GLY A 126 4.07 6.66 -2.37
CA GLY A 126 4.77 7.60 -3.23
C GLY A 126 4.78 7.08 -4.66
N CYS A 127 4.51 7.98 -5.60
CA CYS A 127 4.28 7.61 -6.98
C CYS A 127 5.08 8.46 -7.96
N ALA A 128 5.27 7.92 -9.15
CA ALA A 128 5.92 8.60 -10.27
C ALA A 128 5.34 8.13 -11.61
N VAL A 129 5.46 8.97 -12.62
CA VAL A 129 5.18 8.64 -14.01
C VAL A 129 6.40 8.98 -14.85
N ALA A 130 6.73 8.10 -15.80
CA ALA A 130 7.78 8.32 -16.78
C ALA A 130 7.22 8.27 -18.22
N TYR A 131 7.74 9.12 -19.09
CA TYR A 131 7.51 9.05 -20.53
C TYR A 131 8.57 8.17 -21.19
N CYS A 132 8.13 7.12 -21.87
CA CYS A 132 8.93 6.02 -22.40
C CYS A 132 8.70 5.86 -23.91
N PRO A 133 9.19 6.78 -24.77
CA PRO A 133 8.86 6.82 -26.20
C PRO A 133 9.34 5.62 -27.01
N LYS A 134 10.30 4.84 -26.48
CA LYS A 134 10.86 3.65 -27.12
C LYS A 134 10.18 2.35 -26.65
N SER A 135 9.25 2.44 -25.70
CA SER A 135 8.54 1.30 -25.15
C SER A 135 7.21 1.10 -25.87
N ARG A 136 6.62 -0.10 -25.76
CA ARG A 136 5.29 -0.41 -26.35
C ARG A 136 4.19 0.55 -25.87
N PHE A 137 4.29 1.02 -24.64
CA PHE A 137 3.44 2.04 -24.05
C PHE A 137 4.27 3.29 -23.79
N ASN A 138 3.71 4.47 -24.03
CA ASN A 138 4.45 5.72 -23.91
C ASN A 138 4.54 6.22 -22.47
N PHE A 139 3.68 5.78 -21.56
CA PHE A 139 3.62 6.26 -20.19
C PHE A 139 3.63 5.09 -19.21
N PHE A 140 4.51 5.18 -18.22
CA PHE A 140 4.67 4.18 -17.17
C PHE A 140 4.46 4.80 -15.79
N TYR A 141 3.36 4.43 -15.14
CA TYR A 141 2.97 4.88 -13.81
C TYR A 141 3.37 3.83 -12.80
N VAL A 142 3.96 4.27 -11.69
CA VAL A 142 4.41 3.43 -10.60
C VAL A 142 4.01 4.09 -9.28
N CYS A 143 3.34 3.37 -8.40
CA CYS A 143 3.15 3.75 -7.00
C CYS A 143 3.78 2.69 -6.10
N HIS A 144 4.63 3.10 -5.17
CA HIS A 144 5.18 2.26 -4.11
C HIS A 144 4.43 2.53 -2.80
N TYR A 145 4.11 1.45 -2.07
CA TYR A 145 3.32 1.47 -0.84
C TYR A 145 4.16 0.95 0.32
N SER A 146 4.32 1.70 1.40
CA SER A 146 5.12 1.28 2.55
C SER A 146 4.29 1.20 3.83
N PRO A 147 4.37 0.08 4.58
CA PRO A 147 4.99 -1.20 4.23
C PRO A 147 4.23 -1.92 3.09
N ALA A 148 4.85 -2.96 2.53
CA ALA A 148 4.24 -3.78 1.49
C ALA A 148 2.94 -4.45 1.95
N GLY A 149 1.94 -4.42 1.08
CA GLY A 149 0.74 -5.22 1.24
C GLY A 149 0.82 -6.54 0.50
N ASN A 150 -0.35 -7.17 0.33
CA ASN A 150 -0.52 -8.43 -0.40
C ASN A 150 0.34 -9.59 0.14
N ASP A 151 0.44 -9.71 1.47
CA ASP A 151 0.95 -10.92 2.11
C ASP A 151 0.16 -12.14 1.59
N PRO A 152 0.82 -13.13 0.96
CA PRO A 152 0.15 -14.32 0.43
C PRO A 152 -0.72 -15.05 1.45
N LEU A 153 -0.36 -15.00 2.73
CA LEU A 153 -1.12 -15.67 3.80
C LEU A 153 -2.39 -14.91 4.19
N GLN A 154 -2.49 -13.62 3.86
CA GLN A 154 -3.57 -12.74 4.31
C GLN A 154 -4.29 -12.03 3.14
N ILE A 155 -3.95 -12.37 1.90
CA ILE A 155 -4.39 -11.60 0.73
C ILE A 155 -5.91 -11.56 0.54
N THR A 156 -6.64 -12.55 1.07
CA THR A 156 -8.10 -12.60 1.04
C THR A 156 -8.75 -11.73 2.13
N THR A 157 -7.99 -11.30 3.13
CA THR A 157 -8.41 -10.43 4.25
C THR A 157 -7.43 -9.26 4.40
N PRO A 158 -7.40 -8.30 3.45
CA PRO A 158 -6.42 -7.22 3.40
C PRO A 158 -6.53 -6.21 4.55
N TYR A 159 -7.57 -6.34 5.38
CA TYR A 159 -7.81 -5.58 6.60
C TYR A 159 -8.64 -6.43 7.56
N LYS A 160 -8.72 -6.03 8.83
CA LYS A 160 -9.57 -6.69 9.81
C LYS A 160 -10.99 -6.15 9.70
N LYS A 161 -11.95 -7.04 9.42
CA LYS A 161 -13.38 -6.71 9.40
C LYS A 161 -13.84 -6.27 10.79
N GLY A 162 -14.52 -5.13 10.86
CA GLY A 162 -15.12 -4.61 12.10
C GLY A 162 -15.65 -3.19 11.96
N PRO A 163 -16.25 -2.63 13.03
CA PRO A 163 -16.66 -1.23 13.05
C PRO A 163 -15.46 -0.32 12.79
N ARG A 164 -15.68 0.76 12.03
CA ARG A 164 -14.61 1.69 11.66
C ARG A 164 -13.86 2.19 12.90
N CYS A 165 -12.53 2.16 12.84
CA CYS A 165 -11.62 2.58 13.92
C CYS A 165 -11.75 1.84 15.26
N SER A 166 -12.44 0.70 15.35
CA SER A 166 -12.58 -0.01 16.63
C SER A 166 -11.26 -0.55 17.19
N ASP A 167 -10.23 -0.70 16.35
CA ASP A 167 -8.88 -1.12 16.79
C ASP A 167 -7.93 0.07 17.07
N CYS A 168 -8.40 1.31 16.93
CA CYS A 168 -7.61 2.54 17.15
C CYS A 168 -8.40 3.64 17.87
N PRO A 169 -8.97 3.37 19.06
CA PRO A 169 -9.71 4.36 19.82
C PRO A 169 -8.83 5.58 20.12
N GLY A 170 -9.37 6.79 19.94
CA GLY A 170 -8.62 8.05 20.10
C GLY A 170 -7.71 8.42 18.92
N HIS A 171 -7.54 7.53 17.94
CA HIS A 171 -6.66 7.74 16.77
C HIS A 171 -7.42 7.50 15.45
N CYS A 172 -8.54 8.19 15.27
CA CYS A 172 -9.43 8.02 14.12
C CYS A 172 -9.63 9.34 13.37
N ASP A 173 -9.31 9.37 12.08
CA ASP A 173 -9.70 10.43 11.14
C ASP A 173 -10.73 9.88 10.15
N ARG A 174 -12.00 10.21 10.39
CA ARG A 174 -13.12 9.88 9.50
C ARG A 174 -13.12 8.41 9.04
N GLY A 175 -12.95 7.49 9.99
CA GLY A 175 -12.97 6.05 9.76
C GLY A 175 -11.64 5.41 9.38
N LEU A 176 -10.54 6.16 9.38
CA LEU A 176 -9.17 5.65 9.19
C LEU A 176 -8.34 5.85 10.46
N CYS A 177 -7.59 4.83 10.85
CA CYS A 177 -6.66 4.87 11.97
C CYS A 177 -5.46 5.80 11.66
N THR A 178 -4.93 6.50 12.67
CA THR A 178 -3.80 7.46 12.50
C THR A 178 -2.58 7.14 13.35
N ASN A 179 -2.55 5.96 13.98
CA ASN A 179 -1.51 5.48 14.88
C ASN A 179 -0.78 4.25 14.30
N PRO A 180 -0.02 4.39 13.19
CA PRO A 180 0.74 3.28 12.63
C PRO A 180 1.92 2.90 13.53
N CYS A 181 2.17 1.59 13.67
CA CYS A 181 3.39 1.09 14.28
C CYS A 181 4.59 1.41 13.37
N ARG A 182 5.63 2.02 13.95
CA ARG A 182 6.87 2.38 13.23
C ARG A 182 7.94 1.30 13.29
N HIS A 183 7.69 0.24 14.04
CA HIS A 183 8.53 -0.95 14.09
C HIS A 183 7.99 -2.01 13.13
N GLN A 184 8.85 -2.95 12.74
CA GLN A 184 8.46 -4.09 11.93
C GLN A 184 8.97 -5.38 12.53
N ASP A 185 8.08 -6.36 12.56
CA ASP A 185 8.45 -7.72 12.87
C ASP A 185 9.13 -8.37 11.67
N VAL A 186 10.23 -9.06 11.92
CA VAL A 186 10.96 -9.83 10.92
C VAL A 186 10.25 -11.15 10.65
N TYR A 187 9.56 -11.71 11.65
CA TYR A 187 8.85 -12.98 11.55
C TYR A 187 7.34 -12.80 11.62
N THR A 188 6.62 -13.55 10.78
CA THR A 188 5.15 -13.53 10.75
C THR A 188 4.52 -14.13 12.01
N ASN A 189 5.23 -15.02 12.71
CA ASN A 189 4.76 -15.67 13.94
C ASN A 189 5.19 -14.93 15.23
N CYS A 190 5.61 -13.66 15.16
CA CYS A 190 6.07 -12.89 16.31
C CYS A 190 5.06 -12.84 17.48
N ALA A 191 3.75 -12.87 17.19
CA ALA A 191 2.72 -12.97 18.22
C ALA A 191 2.87 -14.25 19.07
N ASN A 192 3.13 -15.39 18.44
CA ASN A 192 3.35 -16.67 19.12
C ASN A 192 4.69 -16.67 19.88
N LEU A 193 5.75 -16.13 19.25
CA LEU A 193 7.06 -16.03 19.89
C LEU A 193 7.02 -15.18 21.16
N ARG A 194 6.27 -14.07 21.16
CA ARG A 194 6.05 -13.26 22.36
C ARG A 194 5.37 -14.04 23.47
N ILE A 195 4.35 -14.85 23.15
CA ILE A 195 3.62 -15.64 24.14
C ILE A 195 4.53 -16.71 24.76
N LEU A 196 5.34 -17.38 23.93
CA LEU A 196 6.20 -18.49 24.37
C LEU A 196 7.45 -18.03 25.16
N PHE A 197 8.09 -16.95 24.72
CA PHE A 197 9.41 -16.53 25.26
C PHE A 197 9.42 -15.16 25.93
N GLY A 198 8.36 -14.36 25.77
CA GLY A 198 8.32 -12.98 26.24
C GLY A 198 9.18 -12.02 25.40
N CYS A 199 8.99 -10.71 25.64
CA CYS A 199 9.68 -9.66 24.87
C CYS A 199 11.12 -9.39 25.31
N GLU A 200 11.53 -9.85 26.49
CA GLU A 200 12.91 -9.72 26.96
C GLU A 200 13.84 -10.82 26.41
N PHE A 201 13.29 -11.89 25.84
CA PHE A 201 14.10 -12.91 25.19
C PHE A 201 14.87 -12.30 24.01
N PRO A 202 16.22 -12.44 23.93
CA PRO A 202 17.04 -11.68 22.99
C PRO A 202 16.59 -11.76 21.52
N MET A 203 16.18 -12.95 21.06
CA MET A 203 15.66 -13.12 19.70
C MET A 203 14.33 -12.40 19.49
N VAL A 204 13.39 -12.48 20.43
CA VAL A 204 12.07 -11.82 20.30
C VAL A 204 12.24 -10.30 20.38
N LYS A 205 13.06 -9.81 21.31
CA LYS A 205 13.36 -8.38 21.46
C LYS A 205 13.89 -7.74 20.18
N THR A 206 14.72 -8.47 19.43
CA THR A 206 15.40 -7.98 18.23
C THR A 206 14.62 -8.24 16.94
N LYS A 207 13.92 -9.38 16.83
CA LYS A 207 13.22 -9.79 15.62
C LYS A 207 11.73 -9.49 15.63
N CYS A 208 11.14 -9.18 16.78
CA CYS A 208 9.73 -8.86 16.95
C CYS A 208 9.46 -7.48 17.60
N PRO A 209 10.16 -6.40 17.18
CA PRO A 209 10.04 -5.11 17.84
C PRO A 209 8.65 -4.49 17.70
N ALA A 210 7.90 -4.77 16.61
CA ALA A 210 6.53 -4.27 16.47
C ALA A 210 5.62 -4.95 17.50
N THR A 211 5.69 -6.27 17.58
CA THR A 211 4.90 -7.04 18.56
C THR A 211 5.21 -6.70 20.02
N CYS A 212 6.44 -6.29 20.31
CA CYS A 212 6.86 -5.96 21.67
C CYS A 212 6.67 -4.50 22.07
N ARG A 213 6.72 -3.56 21.12
CA ARG A 213 6.71 -2.12 21.42
C ARG A 213 5.43 -1.41 21.03
N CYS A 214 4.72 -1.91 20.02
CA CYS A 214 3.49 -1.31 19.53
C CYS A 214 2.28 -2.00 20.17
N THR A 215 1.88 -1.49 21.34
CA THR A 215 0.76 -2.05 22.12
C THR A 215 -0.59 -1.43 21.77
N THR A 216 -0.59 -0.21 21.23
CA THR A 216 -1.80 0.54 20.88
C THR A 216 -1.90 0.86 19.39
N GLU A 217 -0.77 0.81 18.69
CA GLU A 217 -0.62 1.12 17.28
C GLU A 217 -1.04 -0.03 16.38
N ILE A 218 -1.51 0.31 15.18
CA ILE A 218 -1.81 -0.68 14.14
C ILE A 218 -0.49 -1.22 13.58
N ARG A 219 -0.30 -2.54 13.69
CA ARG A 219 0.87 -3.29 13.19
C ARG A 219 0.54 -3.97 11.88
#